data_AF-A0A419GK18-F1
#
_entry.id   AF-A0A419GK18-F1
#
_cell.length_a   1.000
_cell.length_b   1.000
_cell.length_c   1.000
_cell.angle_alpha   90.00
_cell.angle_beta   90.00
_cell.angle_gamma   90.00
#
_symmetry.space_group_name_H-M   'P 1'
#
loop_
_entity.id
_entity.type
_entity.pdbx_description
1 polymer ?
#
loop_
_entity_poly.entity_id
_entity_poly.type
_entity_poly.pdbx_seq_one_letter_code
_entity_poly.pdbx_strand_id
1 'polypeptide(L)' 'MGVKMPKTIEAIYEDGVLRPLNPIKGLKKHQRIAITFEKPSKKKHPLEGLCGILPDSDAKEMLKIVKEEFEKVDINAW' A
#
# COMPACT_ATOMS: atom_id res chain seq x y z
N MET A 1 24.49 -27.76 -6.98
CA MET A 1 23.03 -27.52 -6.94
C MET A 1 22.72 -26.34 -7.85
N GLY A 2 21.96 -26.54 -8.93
CA GLY A 2 21.61 -25.45 -9.86
C GLY A 2 20.49 -24.58 -9.29
N VAL A 3 20.73 -23.27 -9.18
CA VAL A 3 19.71 -22.29 -8.76
C VAL A 3 18.64 -22.22 -9.87
N LYS A 4 17.40 -22.62 -9.55
CA LYS A 4 16.26 -22.39 -10.46
C LYS A 4 15.91 -20.90 -10.41
N MET A 5 16.33 -20.16 -11.42
CA MET A 5 15.89 -18.77 -11.59
C MET A 5 14.42 -18.75 -12.04
N PRO A 6 13.53 -18.02 -11.35
CA PRO A 6 12.18 -17.80 -11.83
C PRO A 6 12.22 -17.05 -13.16
N LYS A 7 11.45 -17.50 -14.15
CA LYS A 7 11.26 -16.78 -15.42
C LYS A 7 9.96 -16.00 -15.34
N THR A 8 10.03 -14.69 -15.50
CA THR A 8 8.86 -13.82 -15.65
C THR A 8 8.29 -13.99 -17.05
N ILE A 9 6.97 -14.16 -17.14
CA ILE A 9 6.25 -14.33 -18.40
C ILE A 9 5.17 -13.25 -18.44
N GLU A 10 5.17 -12.46 -19.50
CA GLU A 10 4.14 -11.45 -19.72
C GLU A 10 2.87 -12.11 -20.29
N ALA A 11 1.73 -11.79 -19.71
CA ALA A 11 0.44 -12.36 -20.09
C ALA A 11 -0.68 -11.33 -19.88
N ILE A 12 -1.72 -11.45 -20.69
CA ILE A 12 -2.99 -10.76 -20.50
C ILE A 12 -3.92 -11.69 -19.74
N TYR A 13 -4.55 -11.17 -18.69
CA TYR A 13 -5.61 -11.87 -17.98
C TYR A 13 -6.97 -11.44 -18.51
N GLU A 14 -7.68 -12.35 -19.17
CA GLU A 14 -8.98 -12.11 -19.80
C GLU A 14 -9.88 -13.33 -19.62
N ASP A 15 -11.13 -13.12 -19.20
CA ASP A 15 -12.14 -14.18 -18.97
C ASP A 15 -11.66 -15.35 -18.10
N GLY A 16 -10.83 -15.06 -17.08
CA GLY A 16 -10.29 -16.08 -16.19
C GLY A 16 -9.09 -16.86 -16.75
N VAL A 17 -8.63 -16.53 -17.96
CA VAL A 17 -7.52 -17.21 -18.65
C VAL A 17 -6.30 -16.29 -18.71
N LEU A 18 -5.13 -16.81 -18.31
CA LEU A 18 -3.84 -16.15 -18.53
C LEU A 18 -3.34 -16.49 -19.94
N ARG A 19 -3.34 -15.49 -20.83
CA ARG A 19 -2.89 -15.58 -22.22
C ARG A 19 -1.48 -14.99 -22.33
N PRO A 20 -0.41 -15.81 -22.42
CA PRO A 20 0.94 -15.29 -22.56
C PRO A 20 1.08 -14.53 -23.88
N LEU A 21 1.77 -13.38 -23.84
CA LEU A 21 2.03 -12.57 -25.05
C LEU A 21 3.00 -13.28 -26.01
N ASN A 22 3.87 -14.12 -25.46
CA ASN A 22 4.87 -14.89 -26.21
C ASN A 22 4.81 -16.36 -25.85
N PRO A 23 5.08 -17.29 -26.80
CA PRO A 23 5.20 -18.71 -26.51
C PRO A 23 6.24 -18.99 -25.44
N ILE A 24 5.84 -19.75 -24.41
CA ILE A 24 6.71 -20.11 -23.29
C ILE A 24 7.65 -21.23 -23.74
N LYS A 25 8.90 -20.89 -24.07
CA LYS A 25 9.92 -21.87 -24.49
C LYS A 25 10.12 -22.93 -23.40
N GLY A 26 9.93 -24.20 -23.77
CA GLY A 26 10.11 -25.35 -22.90
C GLY A 26 8.85 -25.84 -22.18
N LEU A 27 7.68 -25.21 -22.42
CA LEU A 27 6.40 -25.71 -21.92
C LEU A 27 5.78 -26.70 -22.92
N LYS A 28 5.44 -27.91 -22.45
CA LYS A 28 4.75 -28.92 -23.27
C LYS A 28 3.23 -28.74 -23.21
N LYS A 29 2.53 -29.24 -24.23
CA LYS A 29 1.05 -29.31 -24.24
C LYS A 29 0.57 -30.07 -23.00
N HIS A 30 -0.41 -29.52 -22.27
CA HIS A 30 -0.97 -30.07 -21.01
C HIS A 30 0.00 -30.19 -19.83
N GLN A 31 1.10 -29.45 -19.84
CA GLN A 31 1.98 -29.41 -18.68
C GLN A 31 1.35 -28.60 -17.54
N ARG A 32 1.22 -29.22 -16.36
CA ARG A 32 0.78 -28.52 -15.14
C ARG A 32 1.87 -27.55 -14.70
N ILE A 33 1.48 -26.30 -14.42
CA ILE A 33 2.37 -25.25 -13.89
C ILE A 33 1.77 -24.65 -12.63
N ALA A 34 2.64 -24.09 -11.79
CA ALA A 34 2.26 -23.24 -10.66
C ALA A 34 2.49 -21.78 -11.05
N ILE A 35 1.56 -20.91 -10.66
CA ILE A 35 1.60 -19.48 -10.95
C ILE A 35 1.64 -18.75 -9.61
N THR A 36 2.64 -17.89 -9.43
CA THR A 36 2.78 -17.04 -8.25
C THR A 36 2.45 -15.62 -8.66
N PHE A 37 1.55 -14.98 -7.92
CA PHE A 37 1.24 -13.56 -8.11
C PHE A 37 1.89 -12.77 -6.99
N GLU A 38 2.80 -11.86 -7.34
CA GLU A 38 3.23 -10.82 -6.42
C GLU A 38 2.19 -9.70 -6.48
N LYS A 39 1.29 -9.66 -5.49
CA LYS A 39 0.55 -8.42 -5.25
C LYS A 39 1.58 -7.40 -4.79
N PRO A 40 1.69 -6.23 -5.44
CA PRO A 40 2.39 -5.12 -4.80
C PRO A 40 1.63 -4.90 -3.50
N SER A 41 2.26 -5.26 -2.38
CA SER A 41 1.79 -4.81 -1.10
C SER A 41 1.78 -3.30 -1.25
N LYS A 42 0.59 -2.69 -1.26
CA LYS A 42 0.46 -1.29 -0.83
C LYS A 42 0.88 -1.30 0.63
N LYS A 43 2.19 -1.44 0.88
CA LYS A 43 2.77 -1.16 2.18
C LYS A 43 2.46 0.31 2.32
N LYS A 44 1.47 0.59 3.17
CA LYS A 44 1.22 1.96 3.55
C LYS A 44 2.56 2.54 3.95
N HIS A 45 2.91 3.70 3.41
CA HIS A 45 4.20 4.30 3.74
C HIS A 45 4.24 4.43 5.27
N PRO A 46 5.38 4.21 5.95
CA PRO A 46 5.45 4.33 7.41
C PRO A 46 4.95 5.69 7.94
N LEU A 47 4.94 6.71 7.09
CA LEU A 47 4.44 8.07 7.37
C LEU A 47 3.08 8.38 6.71
N GLU A 48 2.40 7.40 6.14
CA GLU A 48 1.06 7.60 5.58
C GLU A 48 0.08 7.98 6.70
N GLY A 49 -0.50 9.18 6.63
CA GLY A 49 -1.32 9.78 7.69
C GLY A 49 -0.55 10.66 8.68
N LEU A 50 0.78 10.64 8.67
CA LEU A 50 1.64 11.55 9.45
C LEU A 50 2.27 12.66 8.57
N CYS A 51 2.43 12.40 7.28
CA CYS A 51 2.97 13.33 6.30
C CYS A 51 1.83 13.90 5.46
N GLY A 52 1.67 15.23 5.46
CA GLY A 52 0.63 15.93 4.71
C GLY A 52 0.19 17.23 5.38
N ILE A 53 -0.90 17.79 4.89
CA ILE A 53 -1.56 18.96 5.48
C ILE A 53 -2.52 18.46 6.56
N LEU A 54 -2.45 19.03 7.76
CA LEU A 54 -3.39 18.75 8.84
C LEU A 54 -4.81 19.16 8.38
N PRO A 55 -5.81 18.26 8.42
CA PRO A 55 -7.17 18.61 8.08
C PRO A 55 -7.73 19.72 8.98
N ASP A 56 -8.57 20.59 8.41
CA ASP A 56 -9.19 21.70 9.13
C ASP A 56 -10.00 21.27 10.37
N SER A 57 -10.59 20.06 10.35
CA SER A 57 -11.29 19.49 11.50
C SER A 57 -10.37 19.33 12.70
N ASP A 58 -9.21 18.72 12.46
CA ASP A 58 -8.26 18.33 13.49
C ASP A 58 -7.58 19.59 14.04
N ALA A 59 -7.28 20.56 13.17
CA ALA A 59 -6.80 21.87 13.58
C ALA A 59 -7.79 22.61 14.49
N LYS A 60 -9.10 22.57 14.19
CA LYS A 60 -10.14 23.18 15.01
C LYS A 60 -10.28 22.51 16.37
N GLU A 61 -10.17 21.19 16.42
CA GLU A 61 -10.22 20.42 17.67
C GLU A 61 -9.03 20.78 18.57
N MET A 62 -7.81 20.80 18.01
CA MET A 62 -6.61 21.22 18.75
C MET A 62 -6.74 22.64 19.30
N LEU A 63 -7.22 23.59 18.49
CA LEU A 63 -7.45 24.96 18.93
C LEU A 63 -8.47 25.06 20.05
N LYS A 64 -9.53 24.23 20.02
CA LYS A 64 -10.53 24.19 21.08
C LYS A 64 -9.91 23.74 22.41
N ILE A 65 -9.10 22.68 22.40
CA ILE A 65 -8.43 22.15 23.60
C ILE A 65 -7.51 23.21 24.21
N VAL A 66 -6.71 23.89 23.38
CA VAL A 66 -5.82 24.96 23.84
C VAL A 66 -6.60 26.06 24.56
N LYS A 67 -7.74 26.49 24.00
CA LYS A 67 -8.61 27.50 24.63
C LYS A 67 -9.20 27.04 25.96
N GLU A 68 -9.64 25.78 26.02
CA GLU A 68 -10.30 25.24 27.20
C GLU A 68 -9.34 25.02 28.38
N GLU A 69 -8.10 24.63 28.08
CA GLU A 69 -7.11 24.23 29.10
C GLU A 69 -6.12 25.34 29.44
N PHE A 70 -5.69 26.14 28.47
CA PHE A 70 -4.53 27.03 28.63
C PHE A 70 -4.85 28.52 28.54
N GLU A 71 -6.02 28.92 27.99
CA GLU A 71 -6.41 30.34 27.93
C GLU A 71 -7.20 30.81 29.16
N LYS A 72 -7.46 29.94 30.14
CA LYS A 72 -8.06 30.33 31.43
C LYS A 72 -6.98 30.86 32.35
N VAL A 73 -6.68 32.16 32.22
CA VAL A 73 -5.80 32.86 33.15
C VAL A 73 -6.60 33.15 34.43
N ASP A 74 -6.22 32.52 35.54
CA ASP A 74 -6.74 32.89 36.87
C ASP A 74 -6.08 34.20 37.32
N ILE A 75 -6.87 35.27 37.33
CA ILE A 75 -6.43 36.62 37.70
C ILE A 75 -6.03 36.69 39.19
N ASN A 76 -6.46 35.72 40.00
CA ASN A 76 -6.14 35.64 41.43
C ASN A 76 -4.95 34.73 41.74
N ALA A 77 -4.32 34.13 40.72
CA ALA A 77 -3.16 33.25 40.89
C ALA A 77 -1.80 34.01 40.93
N TRP A 78 -1.84 35.35 41.05
CA TRP A 78 -0.67 36.24 41.18
C TRP A 78 -0.57 36.85 42.57
#